data_AF-A0A9P5WXX3-F1
#
_entry.id   AF-A0A9P5WXX3-F1
#
_cell.length_a   1.000
_cell.length_b   1.000
_cell.length_c   1.000
_cell.angle_alpha   90.00
_cell.angle_beta   90.00
_cell.angle_gamma   90.00
#
_symmetry.space_group_name_H-M   'P 1'
#
loop_
_entity.id
_entity.type
_entity.pdbx_description
1 polymer ?
#
loop_
_entity_poly.entity_id
_entity_poly.type
_entity_poly.pdbx_seq_one_letter_code
_entity_poly.pdbx_strand_id
1 'polypeptide(L)'
;MFQGSSNFKAKNNTFIDEYTNTNNTTNITNIQNETHTYRKYRGIDMLLKASTPEALHDSSECNKPGCFEGTRDEYIRNITGWGRGDWKARQARVLWLEGPAGVGKSAVAQTCAQDMGTRLGATFFFSRHNGWNKPTKFLPTIVYQLTTKYPAYRDYIDAIVLRDPLILEKSI
;
A
#
# COMPACT_ATOMS: atom_id res chain seq x y z
N MET A 1 1.87 -41.57 -1.91
CA MET A 1 2.28 -41.08 -0.57
C MET A 1 0.99 -40.90 0.20
N PHE A 2 0.53 -41.77 1.09
CA PHE A 2 1.21 -42.52 2.14
C PHE A 2 0.51 -43.88 2.31
N GLN A 3 1.27 -44.96 2.41
CA GLN A 3 0.74 -46.29 2.65
C GLN A 3 1.62 -46.90 3.74
N GLY A 4 1.03 -47.15 4.93
CA GLY A 4 1.75 -47.68 6.10
C GLY A 4 1.53 -46.96 7.43
N SER A 5 0.66 -45.94 7.53
CA SER A 5 0.39 -45.27 8.81
C SER A 5 -0.57 -46.10 9.69
N SER A 6 -0.06 -46.71 10.75
CA SER A 6 -0.84 -47.29 11.83
C SER A 6 -0.51 -46.57 13.15
N ASN A 7 -1.47 -46.55 14.10
CA ASN A 7 -1.39 -45.96 15.46
C ASN A 7 -1.73 -44.46 15.65
N PHE A 8 -2.60 -43.87 14.82
CA PHE A 8 -3.22 -42.58 15.18
C PHE A 8 -4.62 -42.80 15.77
N LYS A 9 -4.93 -42.13 16.88
CA LYS A 9 -6.30 -42.03 17.41
C LYS A 9 -6.76 -40.58 17.34
N ALA A 10 -7.93 -40.38 16.75
CA ALA A 10 -8.63 -39.10 16.80
C ALA A 10 -9.59 -39.12 17.98
N LYS A 11 -9.49 -38.15 18.90
CA LYS A 11 -10.47 -37.94 19.95
C LYS A 11 -10.70 -36.45 20.14
N ASN A 12 -11.96 -36.03 20.16
CA ASN A 12 -12.42 -34.64 20.34
C ASN A 12 -11.57 -33.62 19.56
N ASN A 13 -11.60 -33.72 18.23
CA ASN A 13 -10.97 -32.82 17.27
C ASN A 13 -9.44 -32.66 17.39
N THR A 14 -8.76 -33.59 18.07
CA THR A 14 -7.30 -33.58 18.21
C THR A 14 -6.72 -34.91 17.74
N PHE A 15 -5.67 -34.83 16.92
CA PHE A 15 -4.89 -35.98 16.49
C PHE A 15 -3.74 -36.20 17.47
N ILE A 16 -3.70 -37.38 18.09
CA ILE A 16 -2.66 -37.73 19.06
C ILE A 16 -1.83 -38.86 18.44
N ASP A 17 -0.52 -38.63 18.35
CA ASP A 17 0.45 -39.64 17.94
C ASP A 17 0.90 -40.41 19.20
N GLU A 18 0.58 -41.70 19.27
CA GLU A 18 0.76 -42.52 20.48
C GLU A 18 2.22 -43.02 20.56
N TYR A 19 3.17 -42.11 20.79
CA TYR A 19 4.58 -42.49 21.03
C TYR A 19 4.75 -42.87 22.50
N THR A 20 4.80 -44.17 22.80
CA THR A 20 5.11 -44.69 24.14
C THR A 20 6.58 -44.42 24.46
N ASN A 21 6.87 -43.31 25.13
CA ASN A 21 8.13 -43.13 25.84
C ASN A 21 7.85 -43.07 27.34
N THR A 22 8.16 -44.18 28.01
CA THR A 22 8.13 -44.35 29.45
C THR A 22 9.08 -43.33 30.08
N ASN A 23 8.60 -42.63 31.11
CA ASN A 23 9.35 -41.69 31.97
C ASN A 23 9.61 -40.32 31.34
N ASN A 24 8.60 -39.46 31.35
CA ASN A 24 8.71 -38.09 31.87
C ASN A 24 7.33 -37.41 31.79
N THR A 25 6.60 -37.48 32.89
CA THR A 25 5.34 -36.76 33.07
C THR A 25 5.66 -35.29 33.33
N THR A 26 5.82 -34.48 32.27
CA THR A 26 5.66 -33.04 32.41
C THR A 26 4.18 -32.71 32.33
N ASN A 27 3.56 -32.65 33.51
CA ASN A 27 2.23 -32.09 33.69
C ASN A 27 2.26 -30.64 33.21
N ILE A 28 1.71 -30.38 32.01
CA ILE A 28 1.44 -29.01 31.55
C ILE A 28 0.17 -28.54 32.29
N THR A 29 0.34 -28.18 33.56
CA THR A 29 -0.65 -27.42 34.33
C THR A 29 -0.17 -25.98 34.41
N ASN A 30 -0.74 -25.12 33.57
CA ASN A 30 -1.04 -23.71 33.83
C ASN A 30 -1.34 -23.00 32.50
N ILE A 31 -2.61 -23.01 32.07
CA ILE A 31 -3.13 -21.91 31.27
C ILE A 31 -3.46 -20.81 32.28
N GLN A 32 -2.44 -20.06 32.70
CA GLN A 32 -2.72 -18.72 33.22
C GLN A 32 -3.21 -17.89 32.04
N ASN A 33 -4.35 -17.22 32.22
CA ASN A 33 -4.92 -16.29 31.25
C ASN A 33 -3.94 -15.13 31.03
N GLU A 34 -2.94 -15.34 30.19
CA GLU A 34 -2.13 -14.28 29.64
C GLU A 34 -2.94 -13.63 28.52
N THR A 35 -3.51 -12.46 28.78
CA THR A 35 -3.91 -11.52 27.73
C THR A 35 -2.67 -10.96 27.03
N HIS A 36 -1.80 -11.84 26.53
CA HIS A 36 -0.56 -11.48 25.85
C HIS A 36 -0.91 -10.97 24.44
N THR A 37 -0.97 -9.65 24.33
CA THR A 37 -0.38 -8.83 23.26
C THR A 37 0.36 -9.59 22.13
N TYR A 38 -0.36 -10.20 21.20
CA TYR A 38 0.17 -10.66 19.90
C TYR A 38 -0.36 -9.82 18.73
N ARG A 39 -0.43 -8.48 18.85
CA ARG A 39 -0.51 -7.61 17.66
C ARG A 39 0.91 -7.36 17.11
N LYS A 40 1.57 -8.42 16.63
CA LYS A 40 2.94 -8.31 16.07
C LYS A 40 2.99 -7.52 14.76
N TYR A 41 1.87 -7.45 14.02
CA TYR A 41 1.77 -6.70 12.77
C TYR A 41 0.46 -5.94 12.73
N ARG A 42 0.49 -4.69 12.27
CA ARG A 42 -0.72 -3.95 11.88
C ARG A 42 -0.96 -4.15 10.39
N GLY A 43 -2.20 -4.15 9.96
CA GLY A 43 -2.56 -4.23 8.54
C GLY A 43 -1.93 -3.09 7.74
N ILE A 44 -1.80 -1.90 8.34
CA ILE A 44 -1.08 -0.77 7.73
C ILE A 44 0.40 -1.08 7.45
N ASP A 45 1.07 -1.85 8.31
CA ASP A 45 2.48 -2.19 8.09
C ASP A 45 2.62 -3.18 6.91
N MET A 46 1.64 -4.08 6.73
CA MET A 46 1.55 -4.99 5.58
C MET A 46 1.25 -4.21 4.29
N LEU A 47 0.34 -3.23 4.36
CA LEU A 47 0.02 -2.32 3.26
C LEU A 47 1.24 -1.50 2.81
N LEU A 48 2.02 -0.97 3.76
CA LEU A 48 3.26 -0.26 3.48
C LEU A 48 4.24 -1.15 2.72
N LYS A 49 4.44 -2.40 3.16
CA LYS A 49 5.29 -3.38 2.45
C LYS A 49 4.78 -3.68 1.03
N ALA A 50 3.48 -3.65 0.82
CA ALA A 50 2.88 -3.81 -0.50
C ALA A 50 2.98 -2.55 -1.39
N SER A 51 3.29 -1.39 -0.84
CA SER A 51 3.38 -0.11 -1.57
C SER A 51 4.74 0.13 -2.25
N THR A 52 4.90 1.32 -2.86
CA THR A 52 6.14 1.86 -3.44
C THR A 52 6.28 3.33 -3.02
N PRO A 53 6.77 3.60 -1.79
CA PRO A 53 6.94 4.96 -1.27
C PRO A 53 7.84 5.84 -2.13
N GLU A 54 8.74 5.24 -2.90
CA GLU A 54 9.67 5.93 -3.79
C GLU A 54 8.96 6.58 -4.99
N ALA A 55 7.76 6.13 -5.34
CA ALA A 55 6.98 6.67 -6.45
C ALA A 55 6.12 7.90 -6.07
N LEU A 56 6.17 8.35 -4.82
CA LEU A 56 5.45 9.54 -4.37
C LEU A 56 6.15 10.82 -4.84
N HIS A 57 5.38 11.88 -5.09
CA HIS A 57 5.91 13.17 -5.55
C HIS A 57 6.93 13.84 -4.59
N ASP A 58 6.82 13.54 -3.30
CA ASP A 58 7.63 14.07 -2.20
C ASP A 58 8.72 13.07 -1.72
N SER A 59 8.89 11.94 -2.43
CA SER A 59 9.99 11.01 -2.18
C SER A 59 11.32 11.60 -2.65
N SER A 60 12.44 11.22 -2.03
CA SER A 60 13.77 11.63 -2.49
C SER A 60 14.07 11.21 -3.94
N GLU A 61 13.49 10.09 -4.39
CA GLU A 61 13.70 9.53 -5.72
C GLU A 61 12.87 10.25 -6.81
N CYS A 62 11.73 10.84 -6.43
CA CYS A 62 10.86 11.60 -7.33
C CYS A 62 11.01 13.12 -7.19
N ASN A 63 11.66 13.60 -6.12
CA ASN A 63 11.96 15.02 -5.89
C ASN A 63 13.07 15.53 -6.82
N LYS A 64 12.86 15.34 -8.12
CA LYS A 64 13.67 15.93 -9.19
C LYS A 64 13.26 17.39 -9.37
N PRO A 65 14.17 18.26 -9.85
CA PRO A 65 13.81 19.63 -10.16
C PRO A 65 12.64 19.65 -11.14
N GLY A 66 11.59 20.38 -10.76
CA GLY A 66 10.43 20.63 -11.60
C GLY A 66 10.75 21.59 -12.74
N CYS A 67 9.76 22.37 -13.15
CA CYS A 67 9.96 23.48 -14.07
C CYS A 67 10.76 24.59 -13.39
N PHE A 68 11.60 25.27 -14.16
CA PHE A 68 12.24 26.50 -13.69
C PHE A 68 11.17 27.57 -13.46
N GLU A 69 11.40 28.44 -12.49
CA GLU A 69 10.51 29.56 -12.19
C GLU A 69 10.26 30.42 -13.44
N GLY A 70 9.00 30.82 -13.65
CA GLY A 70 8.59 31.59 -14.84
C GLY A 70 8.43 30.76 -16.11
N THR A 71 8.64 29.44 -16.06
CA THR A 71 8.47 28.56 -17.22
C THR A 71 7.21 27.71 -17.11
N ARG A 72 6.44 27.64 -18.20
CA ARG A 72 5.23 26.80 -18.30
C ARG A 72 4.14 27.15 -17.26
N ASP A 73 4.18 28.34 -16.67
CA ASP A 73 3.25 28.82 -15.64
C ASP A 73 1.79 28.72 -16.07
N GLU A 74 1.48 29.01 -17.33
CA GLU A 74 0.12 28.90 -17.85
C GLU A 74 -0.39 27.45 -17.77
N TYR A 75 0.42 26.47 -18.18
CA TYR A 75 0.06 25.05 -18.08
C TYR A 75 -0.09 24.62 -16.63
N ILE A 76 0.85 25.02 -15.77
CA ILE A 76 0.83 24.70 -14.34
C ILE A 76 -0.46 25.26 -13.71
N ARG A 77 -0.79 26.52 -13.97
CA ARG A 77 -2.01 27.17 -13.48
C ARG A 77 -3.28 26.47 -13.98
N ASN A 78 -3.32 26.07 -15.25
CA ASN A 78 -4.47 25.39 -15.81
C ASN A 78 -4.66 23.98 -15.20
N ILE A 79 -3.58 23.21 -15.04
CA ILE A 79 -3.62 21.86 -14.45
C ILE A 79 -3.97 21.92 -12.96
N THR A 80 -3.36 22.86 -12.22
CA THR A 80 -3.62 23.02 -10.78
C THR A 80 -5.03 23.56 -10.53
N GLY A 81 -5.51 24.51 -11.33
CA GLY A 81 -6.90 24.98 -11.29
C GLY A 81 -7.90 23.85 -11.59
N TRP A 82 -7.60 23.01 -12.58
CA TRP A 82 -8.39 21.80 -12.86
C TRP A 82 -8.49 20.88 -11.65
N GLY A 83 -7.37 20.49 -11.04
CA GLY A 83 -7.41 19.58 -9.89
C GLY A 83 -7.95 20.21 -8.60
N ARG A 84 -7.97 21.54 -8.50
CA ARG A 84 -8.65 22.28 -7.41
C ARG A 84 -10.17 22.35 -7.59
N GLY A 85 -10.70 21.90 -8.72
CA GLY A 85 -12.13 21.85 -9.01
C GLY A 85 -12.71 23.17 -9.50
N ASP A 86 -11.89 24.04 -10.10
CA ASP A 86 -12.35 25.29 -10.69
C ASP A 86 -13.45 25.01 -11.72
N TRP A 87 -14.59 25.71 -11.58
CA TRP A 87 -15.84 25.40 -12.28
C TRP A 87 -15.73 25.36 -13.81
N LYS A 88 -14.80 26.15 -14.40
CA LYS A 88 -14.53 26.14 -15.84
C LYS A 88 -13.84 24.86 -16.33
N ALA A 89 -13.21 24.09 -15.44
CA ALA A 89 -12.42 22.89 -15.73
C ALA A 89 -13.11 21.58 -15.30
N ARG A 90 -14.26 21.66 -14.62
CA ARG A 90 -14.96 20.53 -13.96
C ARG A 90 -15.54 19.44 -14.89
N GLN A 91 -15.28 19.49 -16.20
CA GLN A 91 -15.85 18.53 -17.16
C GLN A 91 -15.05 17.23 -17.29
N ALA A 92 -13.73 17.26 -17.11
CA ALA A 92 -12.87 16.08 -17.29
C ALA A 92 -12.39 15.50 -15.96
N ARG A 93 -12.53 14.19 -15.75
CA ARG A 93 -11.97 13.46 -14.59
C ARG A 93 -10.52 13.01 -14.78
N VAL A 94 -10.05 13.06 -16.02
CA VAL A 94 -8.68 12.73 -16.43
C VAL A 94 -8.19 13.87 -17.30
N LEU A 95 -7.02 14.42 -16.96
CA LEU A 95 -6.32 15.42 -17.76
C LEU A 95 -5.16 14.74 -18.48
N TRP A 96 -5.06 14.97 -19.78
CA TRP A 96 -4.02 14.39 -20.63
C TRP A 96 -3.09 15.49 -21.12
N LEU A 97 -1.80 15.41 -20.76
CA LEU A 97 -0.77 16.37 -21.15
C LEU A 97 0.00 15.84 -22.36
N GLU A 98 -0.28 16.39 -23.54
CA GLU A 98 0.37 15.99 -24.79
C GLU A 98 1.58 16.87 -25.13
N GLY A 99 2.49 16.31 -25.91
CA GLY A 99 3.62 17.05 -26.46
C GLY A 99 4.77 16.13 -26.87
N PRO A 100 5.76 16.65 -27.61
CA PRO A 100 6.90 15.87 -28.08
C PRO A 100 7.70 15.22 -26.93
N ALA A 101 8.49 14.19 -27.25
CA ALA A 101 9.43 13.63 -26.28
C ALA A 101 10.46 14.70 -25.85
N GLY A 102 10.89 14.67 -24.58
CA GLY A 102 11.91 15.60 -24.08
C GLY A 102 11.43 17.00 -23.68
N VAL A 103 10.19 17.41 -23.99
CA VAL A 103 9.70 18.78 -23.70
C VAL A 103 9.37 19.06 -22.22
N GLY A 104 9.69 18.14 -21.31
CA GLY A 104 9.54 18.36 -19.87
C GLY A 104 8.13 18.12 -19.31
N LYS A 105 7.29 17.29 -19.95
CA LYS A 105 5.94 16.94 -19.43
C LYS A 105 5.96 16.42 -17.99
N SER A 106 6.92 15.54 -17.67
CA SER A 106 7.10 15.03 -16.31
C SER A 106 7.52 16.13 -15.32
N ALA A 107 8.28 17.13 -15.77
CA ALA A 107 8.65 18.29 -14.93
C ALA A 107 7.43 19.17 -14.64
N VAL A 108 6.52 19.34 -15.61
CA VAL A 108 5.22 20.02 -15.38
C VAL A 108 4.39 19.26 -14.34
N ALA A 109 4.24 17.95 -14.51
CA ALA A 109 3.50 17.11 -13.57
C ALA A 109 4.10 17.17 -12.15
N GLN A 110 5.43 17.12 -12.03
CA GLN A 110 6.14 17.26 -10.75
C GLN A 110 5.86 18.61 -10.10
N THR A 111 5.95 19.70 -10.88
CA THR A 111 5.70 21.06 -10.38
C THR A 111 4.25 21.24 -9.92
N CYS A 112 3.30 20.71 -10.69
CA CYS A 112 1.88 20.71 -10.31
C CYS A 112 1.65 19.92 -9.01
N ALA A 113 2.33 18.78 -8.86
CA ALA A 113 2.20 17.97 -7.66
C ALA A 113 2.73 18.71 -6.42
N GLN A 114 3.89 19.35 -6.55
CA GLN A 114 4.49 20.19 -5.51
C GLN A 114 3.61 21.41 -5.15
N ASP A 115 3.06 22.11 -6.14
CA ASP A 115 2.18 23.27 -5.93
C ASP A 115 0.86 22.89 -5.22
N MET A 116 0.31 21.70 -5.50
CA MET A 116 -0.90 21.24 -4.83
C MET A 116 -0.66 20.76 -3.40
N GLY A 117 0.54 20.24 -3.11
CA GLY A 117 0.97 19.81 -1.78
C GLY A 117 -0.06 18.92 -1.08
N THR A 118 -0.51 19.35 0.11
CA THR A 118 -1.44 18.60 0.96
C THR A 118 -2.86 18.46 0.38
N ARG A 119 -3.21 19.23 -0.66
CA ARG A 119 -4.51 19.12 -1.33
C ARG A 119 -4.65 17.87 -2.19
N LEU A 120 -3.54 17.29 -2.63
CA LEU A 120 -3.58 16.00 -3.33
C LEU A 120 -4.00 14.92 -2.36
N GLY A 121 -4.95 14.06 -2.73
CA GLY A 121 -5.27 12.88 -1.92
C GLY A 121 -4.08 11.91 -1.88
N ALA A 122 -3.52 11.60 -3.03
CA ALA A 122 -2.37 10.73 -3.20
C ALA A 122 -1.68 11.00 -4.55
N THR A 123 -0.44 10.52 -4.70
CA THR A 123 0.38 10.65 -5.91
C THR A 123 1.07 9.35 -6.25
N PHE A 124 1.32 9.12 -7.54
CA PHE A 124 2.14 7.99 -8.00
C PHE A 124 2.77 8.34 -9.35
N PHE A 125 4.09 8.37 -9.41
CA PHE A 125 4.84 8.58 -10.64
C PHE A 125 5.26 7.23 -11.22
N PHE A 126 4.66 6.86 -12.35
CA PHE A 126 5.04 5.66 -13.07
C PHE A 126 6.43 5.83 -13.71
N SER A 127 7.34 4.91 -13.44
CA SER A 127 8.70 4.91 -13.99
C SER A 127 9.11 3.51 -14.43
N ARG A 128 9.39 3.33 -15.72
CA ARG A 128 9.96 2.07 -16.24
C ARG A 128 11.41 1.87 -15.80
N HIS A 129 12.18 2.96 -15.74
CA HIS A 129 13.58 2.91 -15.37
C HIS A 129 13.78 2.47 -13.91
N ASN A 130 12.90 2.94 -13.02
CA ASN A 130 12.97 2.63 -11.59
C ASN A 130 12.14 1.39 -11.20
N GLY A 131 11.47 0.72 -12.16
CA GLY A 131 10.61 -0.43 -11.89
C GLY A 131 9.28 -0.10 -11.18
N TRP A 132 8.89 1.17 -11.13
CA TRP A 132 7.62 1.67 -10.57
C TRP A 132 6.49 1.64 -11.61
N ASN A 133 6.38 0.54 -12.34
CA ASN A 133 5.40 0.34 -13.40
C ASN A 133 4.52 -0.89 -13.15
N LYS A 134 4.61 -1.49 -11.95
CA LYS A 134 3.83 -2.66 -11.56
C LYS A 134 2.42 -2.23 -11.15
N PRO A 135 1.36 -2.67 -11.86
CA PRO A 135 -0.03 -2.32 -11.50
C PRO A 135 -0.39 -2.76 -10.09
N THR A 136 0.16 -3.89 -9.63
CA THR A 136 -0.05 -4.44 -8.28
C THR A 136 0.47 -3.54 -7.16
N LYS A 137 1.38 -2.60 -7.46
CA LYS A 137 1.95 -1.65 -6.48
C LYS A 137 1.21 -0.32 -6.43
N PHE A 138 0.50 0.04 -7.50
CA PHE A 138 -0.18 1.33 -7.62
C PHE A 138 -1.26 1.51 -6.55
N LEU A 139 -2.24 0.61 -6.48
CA LEU A 139 -3.34 0.73 -5.51
C LEU A 139 -2.88 0.69 -4.06
N PRO A 140 -2.03 -0.25 -3.60
CA PRO A 140 -1.51 -0.25 -2.23
C PRO A 140 -0.84 1.08 -1.86
N THR A 141 -0.13 1.70 -2.80
CA THR A 141 0.55 3.00 -2.59
C THR A 141 -0.43 4.16 -2.45
N ILE A 142 -1.49 4.18 -3.27
CA ILE A 142 -2.55 5.18 -3.14
C ILE A 142 -3.31 5.01 -1.83
N VAL A 143 -3.70 3.77 -1.49
CA VAL A 143 -4.43 3.48 -0.26
C VAL A 143 -3.58 3.87 0.96
N TYR A 144 -2.29 3.51 0.98
CA TYR A 144 -1.40 3.89 2.07
C TYR A 144 -1.35 5.41 2.28
N GLN A 145 -1.16 6.20 1.23
CA GLN A 145 -1.17 7.68 1.31
C GLN A 145 -2.50 8.23 1.84
N LEU A 146 -3.63 7.61 1.50
CA LEU A 146 -4.92 8.04 2.05
C LEU A 146 -5.02 7.69 3.54
N THR A 147 -4.50 6.54 3.99
CA THR A 147 -4.49 6.17 5.41
C THR A 147 -3.59 7.06 6.27
N THR A 148 -2.61 7.76 5.70
CA THR A 148 -1.80 8.73 6.46
C THR A 148 -2.53 10.07 6.64
N LYS A 149 -3.51 10.37 5.77
CA LYS A 149 -4.29 11.62 5.79
C LYS A 149 -5.62 11.50 6.53
N TYR A 150 -6.25 10.33 6.50
CA TYR A 150 -7.60 10.12 7.03
C TYR A 150 -7.62 9.02 8.10
N PRO A 151 -7.65 9.37 9.40
CA PRO A 151 -7.58 8.38 10.50
C PRO A 151 -8.71 7.35 10.48
N ALA A 152 -9.96 7.77 10.23
CA ALA A 152 -11.08 6.83 10.15
C ALA A 152 -10.93 5.80 9.01
N TYR A 153 -10.36 6.24 7.88
CA TYR A 153 -10.05 5.35 6.75
C TYR A 153 -8.90 4.39 7.10
N ARG A 154 -7.89 4.87 7.84
CA ARG A 154 -6.78 4.05 8.35
C ARG A 154 -7.29 2.88 9.17
N ASP A 155 -8.16 3.13 10.14
CA ASP A 155 -8.66 2.08 11.03
C ASP A 155 -9.45 1.01 10.27
N TYR A 156 -10.25 1.44 9.28
CA TYR A 156 -11.00 0.55 8.41
C TYR A 156 -10.08 -0.33 7.55
N ILE A 157 -9.08 0.27 6.90
CA ILE A 157 -8.12 -0.47 6.07
C ILE A 157 -7.25 -1.40 6.91
N ASP A 158 -6.82 -0.97 8.10
CA ASP A 158 -6.06 -1.81 9.02
C ASP A 158 -6.82 -3.09 9.35
N ALA A 159 -8.10 -2.98 9.73
CA ALA A 159 -8.96 -4.11 10.05
C ALA A 159 -9.18 -5.05 8.84
N ILE A 160 -9.35 -4.51 7.63
CA ILE A 160 -9.51 -5.31 6.40
C ILE A 160 -8.25 -6.10 6.09
N VAL A 161 -7.09 -5.44 6.08
CA VAL A 161 -5.82 -6.09 5.74
C VAL A 161 -5.44 -7.12 6.80
N LEU A 162 -5.74 -6.87 8.08
CA LEU A 162 -5.57 -7.87 9.14
C LEU A 162 -6.48 -9.08 8.98
N ARG A 163 -7.71 -8.88 8.48
CA ARG A 163 -8.68 -9.95 8.25
C ARG A 163 -8.29 -10.82 7.04
N ASP A 164 -7.83 -10.21 5.96
CA ASP A 164 -7.42 -10.90 4.73
C ASP A 164 -6.13 -10.29 4.16
N PRO A 165 -4.95 -10.75 4.62
CA PRO A 165 -3.67 -10.24 4.12
C PRO A 165 -3.45 -10.46 2.62
N LEU A 166 -4.06 -11.51 2.05
CA LEU A 166 -3.94 -11.84 0.63
C LEU A 166 -4.65 -10.83 -0.27
N ILE A 167 -5.50 -9.95 0.28
CA ILE A 167 -6.16 -8.88 -0.48
C ILE A 167 -5.16 -7.99 -1.23
N LEU A 168 -3.94 -7.86 -0.73
CA LEU A 168 -2.87 -7.06 -1.33
C LEU A 168 -2.20 -7.73 -2.54
N GLU A 169 -2.42 -9.04 -2.72
CA GLU A 169 -1.83 -9.84 -3.80
C GLU A 169 -2.85 -10.28 -4.85
N LYS A 170 -4.15 -10.11 -4.57
CA LYS A 170 -5.22 -10.42 -5.51
C LYS A 170 -5.08 -9.56 -6.77
N SER A 171 -5.17 -10.21 -7.92
CA SER A 171 -5.29 -9.53 -9.21
C SER A 171 -6.65 -8.83 -9.31
N ILE A 172 -6.65 -7.67 -9.97
CA ILE A 172 -7.86 -6.94 -10.39
C ILE A 172 -8.40 -7.57 -11.66
#